data_AF-A0A2P6TKY8-F1
#
_entry.id   AF-A0A2P6TKY8-F1
#
_cell.length_a   1.000
_cell.length_b   1.000
_cell.length_c   1.000
_cell.angle_alpha   90.00
_cell.angle_beta   90.00
_cell.angle_gamma   90.00
#
_symmetry.space_group_name_H-M   'P 1'
#
loop_
_entity.id
_entity.type
_entity.pdbx_description
1 polymer ?
#
loop_
_entity_poly.entity_id
_entity_poly.type
_entity_poly.pdbx_seq_one_letter_code
_entity_poly.pdbx_strand_id
1 'polypeptide(L)'
;MPSKAGSSHGSAARAARRRSGPAAAAAAAGAPGAAAAEQPPAAPGPSTQPEGFGAAKLQWALAVPPEQRQPSVQDFIDSCQCTTAATRLLAAAPLAQLSGPTKLRALLLLLKAHWAYGERPPPVDGLCLKSSPSGHVPEQAERNLVDLIAAKPEQRDSTHPELQPLLGVAAETAFSTVLATTAVSSSSSGGATSSSGASGALAAISAPSQLNAAAQAVDSAIERVRHHRGKLQQQLAGVGGGLLTPQQLEMQLLAMLGVVHMWGATPGGPYSGGRVDERHAEAGCTALCAALDLSDSEACRSGLLSALSNLLRRVGAVDQAEALLRGSVAAAQAAGDDFLELNAASALIAVLTSRDGWRYGDVASLLEASNRGLPGCKPWLIGPAWSNLRDRARLAEKALSQMRRTYPATYASQPLPMCSAPTPNTSPASRVAKKIGTCSGCGKHFHELKFCARCQAAMYCSRACQASSCP
;
A
#
# COMPACT_ATOMS: atom_id res chain seq x y z
N MET A 1 6.79 39.32 -43.11
CA MET A 1 7.54 38.31 -43.89
C MET A 1 7.20 36.92 -43.36
N PRO A 2 6.45 36.09 -44.09
CA PRO A 2 6.09 34.76 -43.60
C PRO A 2 7.00 33.70 -44.23
N SER A 3 7.73 32.95 -43.40
CA SER A 3 8.45 31.76 -43.84
C SER A 3 7.55 30.53 -43.68
N LYS A 4 7.31 29.90 -44.82
CA LYS A 4 6.54 28.68 -45.05
C LYS A 4 7.35 27.41 -44.73
N ALA A 5 6.56 26.39 -44.40
CA ALA A 5 6.66 24.98 -44.81
C ALA A 5 7.69 24.04 -44.16
N GLY A 6 7.17 22.85 -43.82
CA GLY A 6 7.96 21.65 -43.52
C GLY A 6 7.15 20.53 -42.88
N SER A 7 6.05 20.09 -43.50
CA SER A 7 5.31 18.88 -43.13
C SER A 7 5.89 17.68 -43.86
N SER A 8 6.28 16.62 -43.16
CA SER A 8 6.61 15.32 -43.75
C SER A 8 5.93 14.19 -42.98
N HIS A 9 4.95 13.58 -43.64
CA HIS A 9 4.36 12.29 -43.28
C HIS A 9 5.38 11.16 -43.44
N GLY A 10 5.49 10.30 -42.43
CA GLY A 10 6.16 9.00 -42.50
C GLY A 10 5.22 7.91 -42.02
N SER A 11 4.52 7.28 -42.97
CA SER A 11 3.67 6.11 -42.77
C SER A 11 4.52 4.85 -42.91
N ALA A 12 4.50 3.95 -41.92
CA ALA A 12 5.06 2.61 -42.07
C ALA A 12 4.17 1.59 -41.34
N ALA A 13 3.52 0.75 -42.16
CA ALA A 13 2.71 -0.39 -41.78
C ALA A 13 3.51 -1.70 -41.90
N ARG A 14 2.97 -2.75 -41.24
CA ARG A 14 3.34 -4.18 -41.25
C ARG A 14 4.41 -4.57 -40.21
N ALA A 15 4.32 -5.69 -39.50
CA ALA A 15 3.77 -6.98 -39.93
C ALA A 15 3.16 -7.80 -38.78
N ALA A 16 2.01 -8.41 -39.06
CA ALA A 16 1.42 -9.50 -38.28
C ALA A 16 2.20 -10.81 -38.53
N ARG A 17 2.68 -11.47 -37.47
CA ARG A 17 3.21 -12.84 -37.54
C ARG A 17 2.14 -13.84 -37.12
N ARG A 18 1.56 -14.51 -38.12
CA ARG A 18 0.88 -15.81 -37.99
C ARG A 18 1.91 -16.87 -37.61
N ARG A 19 1.65 -17.68 -36.58
CA ARG A 19 2.33 -18.97 -36.36
C ARG A 19 1.36 -20.09 -36.74
N SER A 20 1.66 -20.74 -37.85
CA SER A 20 1.16 -22.04 -38.27
C SER A 20 1.91 -23.13 -37.50
N GLY A 21 1.18 -24.11 -36.96
CA GLY A 21 1.76 -25.38 -36.50
C GLY A 21 1.98 -26.34 -37.67
N PRO A 22 2.61 -27.50 -37.40
CA PRO A 22 2.18 -28.74 -38.04
C PRO A 22 1.97 -29.88 -37.03
N ALA A 23 1.10 -30.79 -37.49
CA ALA A 23 0.64 -31.99 -36.81
C ALA A 23 1.62 -33.17 -36.93
N ALA A 24 1.48 -34.06 -35.94
CA ALA A 24 1.55 -35.52 -35.95
C ALA A 24 2.44 -36.27 -36.97
N ALA A 25 3.31 -37.12 -36.44
CA ALA A 25 3.64 -38.41 -37.03
C ALA A 25 3.71 -39.48 -35.92
N ALA A 26 3.13 -40.63 -36.22
CA ALA A 26 2.90 -41.76 -35.34
C ALA A 26 3.93 -42.89 -35.54
N ALA A 27 3.88 -43.83 -34.59
CA ALA A 27 4.28 -45.24 -34.65
C ALA A 27 5.74 -45.61 -34.29
N ALA A 28 5.89 -46.38 -33.21
CA ALA A 28 6.37 -47.78 -33.28
C ALA A 28 6.14 -48.51 -31.95
N ALA A 29 5.70 -49.77 -32.06
CA ALA A 29 5.40 -50.70 -30.99
C ALA A 29 6.65 -51.37 -30.41
N GLY A 30 6.62 -51.69 -29.12
CA GLY A 30 7.59 -52.54 -28.43
C GLY A 30 6.94 -53.24 -27.23
N ALA A 31 7.09 -54.56 -27.17
CA ALA A 31 6.42 -55.53 -26.28
C ALA A 31 6.97 -55.53 -24.82
N PRO A 32 6.36 -56.29 -23.88
CA PRO A 32 6.44 -56.03 -22.45
C PRO A 32 7.65 -56.72 -21.77
N GLY A 33 8.40 -55.94 -21.00
CA GLY A 33 9.39 -56.44 -20.04
C GLY A 33 8.81 -56.46 -18.63
N ALA A 34 8.88 -57.62 -17.97
CA ALA A 34 8.45 -57.81 -16.59
C ALA A 34 9.21 -56.90 -15.62
N ALA A 35 8.49 -55.96 -15.00
CA ALA A 35 9.02 -55.10 -13.94
C ALA A 35 8.74 -55.74 -12.57
N ALA A 36 9.81 -55.88 -11.80
CA ALA A 36 9.78 -56.25 -10.40
C ALA A 36 8.91 -55.26 -9.59
N ALA A 37 8.18 -55.77 -8.61
CA ALA A 37 7.39 -54.98 -7.68
C ALA A 37 8.32 -54.07 -6.84
N GLU A 38 8.51 -52.84 -7.29
CA GLU A 38 9.00 -51.75 -6.44
C GLU A 38 7.94 -51.49 -5.36
N GLN A 39 8.36 -51.67 -4.09
CA GLN A 39 7.59 -51.23 -2.94
C GLN A 39 7.25 -49.74 -3.10
N PRO A 40 5.98 -49.33 -2.91
CA PRO A 40 5.64 -47.93 -2.91
C PRO A 40 6.48 -47.21 -1.84
N PRO A 41 7.06 -46.03 -2.15
CA PRO A 41 7.80 -45.27 -1.16
C PRO A 41 6.91 -45.05 0.05
N ALA A 42 7.46 -45.34 1.23
CA ALA A 42 6.78 -45.18 2.50
C ALA A 42 6.08 -43.82 2.52
N ALA A 43 4.80 -43.81 2.88
CA ALA A 43 4.01 -42.60 2.97
C ALA A 43 4.78 -41.57 3.80
N PRO A 44 4.97 -40.33 3.30
CA PRO A 44 5.63 -39.30 4.07
C PRO A 44 4.87 -39.18 5.40
N GLY A 45 5.61 -39.33 6.51
CA GLY A 45 5.06 -39.20 7.85
C GLY A 45 4.31 -37.86 7.99
N PRO A 46 3.36 -37.75 8.93
CA PRO A 46 2.50 -36.57 9.05
C PRO A 46 3.36 -35.32 9.12
N SER A 47 3.35 -34.53 8.05
CA SER A 47 4.05 -33.26 8.00
C SER A 47 3.47 -32.40 9.12
N THR A 48 4.31 -31.97 10.05
CA THR A 48 3.97 -30.96 11.04
C THR A 48 3.32 -29.80 10.30
N GLN A 49 2.01 -29.58 10.52
CA GLN A 49 1.33 -28.45 9.88
C GLN A 49 2.09 -27.18 10.29
N PRO A 50 2.36 -26.25 9.35
CA PRO A 50 3.07 -25.02 9.68
C PRO A 50 2.32 -24.30 10.79
N GLU A 51 2.99 -24.09 11.93
CA GLU A 51 2.38 -23.61 13.19
C GLU A 51 1.85 -22.16 13.12
N GLY A 52 1.90 -21.50 11.95
CA GLY A 52 1.51 -20.11 11.76
C GLY A 52 0.95 -19.76 10.40
N PHE A 53 0.02 -18.80 10.37
CA PHE A 53 -0.62 -18.30 9.15
C PHE A 53 0.38 -17.74 8.13
N GLY A 54 1.43 -17.02 8.55
CA GLY A 54 2.44 -16.52 7.60
C GLY A 54 3.47 -17.57 7.18
N ALA A 55 3.77 -18.56 8.03
CA ALA A 55 4.64 -19.68 7.65
C ALA A 55 3.99 -20.52 6.54
N ALA A 56 2.69 -20.82 6.67
CA ALA A 56 1.92 -21.51 5.63
C ALA A 56 1.91 -20.74 4.30
N LYS A 57 1.82 -19.41 4.36
CA LYS A 57 1.84 -18.55 3.17
C LYS A 57 3.19 -18.44 2.49
N LEU A 58 4.25 -18.32 3.28
CA LEU A 58 5.62 -18.35 2.75
C LEU A 58 5.92 -19.70 2.10
N GLN A 59 5.53 -20.80 2.74
CA GLN A 59 5.65 -22.14 2.16
C GLN A 59 4.87 -22.26 0.84
N TRP A 60 3.62 -21.77 0.79
CA TRP A 60 2.86 -21.72 -0.45
C TRP A 60 3.57 -20.91 -1.53
N ALA A 61 4.03 -19.71 -1.21
CA ALA A 61 4.71 -18.83 -2.17
C ALA A 61 6.01 -19.45 -2.69
N LEU A 62 6.80 -20.09 -1.82
CA LEU A 62 8.01 -20.80 -2.20
C LEU A 62 7.74 -22.03 -3.08
N ALA A 63 6.59 -22.68 -2.90
CA ALA A 63 6.17 -23.82 -3.73
C ALA A 63 5.75 -23.42 -5.16
N VAL A 64 5.44 -22.14 -5.41
CA VAL A 64 5.26 -21.63 -6.78
C VAL A 64 6.62 -21.63 -7.48
N PRO A 65 6.77 -22.30 -8.65
CA PRO A 65 8.02 -22.30 -9.40
C PRO A 65 8.45 -20.87 -9.77
N PRO A 66 9.75 -20.51 -9.72
CA PRO A 66 10.22 -19.15 -9.98
C PRO A 66 9.68 -18.53 -11.28
N GLU A 67 9.60 -19.32 -12.35
CA GLU A 67 9.08 -18.93 -13.66
C GLU A 67 7.56 -18.68 -13.70
N GLN A 68 6.83 -19.08 -12.67
CA GLN A 68 5.39 -18.86 -12.50
C GLN A 68 5.07 -17.81 -11.42
N ARG A 69 6.08 -17.27 -10.74
CA ARG A 69 5.86 -16.28 -9.68
C ARG A 69 5.52 -14.93 -10.29
N GLN A 70 4.41 -14.36 -9.84
CA GLN A 70 4.08 -12.97 -10.10
C GLN A 70 5.05 -12.05 -9.34
N PRO A 71 5.30 -10.82 -9.83
CA PRO A 71 6.18 -9.87 -9.14
C PRO A 71 5.81 -9.67 -7.67
N SER A 72 4.53 -9.46 -7.35
CA SER A 72 4.07 -9.32 -5.95
C SER A 72 4.35 -10.55 -5.07
N VAL A 73 4.33 -11.76 -5.64
CA VAL A 73 4.64 -13.00 -4.91
C VAL A 73 6.14 -13.09 -4.65
N GLN A 74 6.96 -12.73 -5.65
CA GLN A 74 8.41 -12.69 -5.46
C GLN A 74 8.82 -11.60 -4.46
N ASP A 75 8.21 -10.41 -4.52
CA ASP A 75 8.40 -9.35 -3.55
C ASP A 75 8.02 -9.81 -2.13
N PHE A 76 6.91 -10.53 -1.98
CA PHE A 76 6.50 -11.14 -0.72
C PHE A 76 7.56 -12.12 -0.18
N ILE A 77 8.08 -13.02 -1.03
CA ILE A 77 9.13 -13.99 -0.67
C ILE A 77 10.40 -13.28 -0.26
N ASP A 78 10.92 -12.39 -1.10
CA ASP A 78 12.13 -11.61 -0.88
C ASP A 78 12.07 -10.90 0.47
N SER A 79 10.89 -10.35 0.78
CA SER A 79 10.69 -9.57 1.99
C SER A 79 10.58 -10.45 3.23
N CYS A 80 9.94 -11.62 3.13
CA CYS A 80 9.97 -12.64 4.17
C CYS A 80 11.40 -13.11 4.46
N GLN A 81 12.18 -13.40 3.40
CA GLN A 81 13.57 -13.82 3.51
C GLN A 81 14.45 -12.72 4.11
N CYS A 82 14.27 -11.47 3.67
CA CYS A 82 14.97 -10.32 4.24
C CYS A 82 14.65 -10.15 5.73
N THR A 83 13.38 -10.24 6.12
CA THR A 83 12.95 -10.16 7.53
C THR A 83 13.60 -11.26 8.36
N THR A 84 13.59 -12.49 7.83
CA THR A 84 14.16 -13.66 8.51
C THR A 84 15.67 -13.51 8.72
N ALA A 85 16.38 -13.10 7.67
CA ALA A 85 17.81 -12.86 7.72
C ALA A 85 18.15 -11.69 8.67
N ALA A 86 17.41 -10.60 8.61
CA ALA A 86 17.54 -9.47 9.52
C ALA A 86 17.39 -9.90 10.98
N THR A 87 16.29 -10.56 11.34
CA THR A 87 16.06 -10.98 12.72
C THR A 87 17.09 -11.99 13.19
N ARG A 88 17.50 -12.94 12.34
CA ARG A 88 18.60 -13.87 12.70
C ARG A 88 19.87 -13.10 13.06
N LEU A 89 20.22 -12.07 12.29
CA LEU A 89 21.39 -11.24 12.58
C LEU A 89 21.22 -10.41 13.87
N LEU A 90 20.04 -9.85 14.11
CA LEU A 90 19.76 -9.06 15.31
C LEU A 90 19.59 -9.90 16.58
N ALA A 91 19.18 -11.16 16.46
CA ALA A 91 19.03 -12.07 17.58
C ALA A 91 20.36 -12.73 17.97
N ALA A 92 21.33 -12.82 17.04
CA ALA A 92 22.61 -13.49 17.28
C ALA A 92 23.48 -12.77 18.32
N ALA A 93 23.37 -11.44 18.45
CA ALA A 93 24.10 -10.67 19.44
C ALA A 93 23.42 -9.31 19.70
N PRO A 94 23.68 -8.67 20.87
CA PRO A 94 23.39 -7.25 21.07
C PRO A 94 23.97 -6.40 19.93
N LEU A 95 23.25 -5.35 19.52
CA LEU A 95 23.64 -4.50 18.40
C LEU A 95 25.05 -3.89 18.61
N ALA A 96 25.40 -3.59 19.86
CA ALA A 96 26.72 -3.10 20.25
C ALA A 96 27.87 -4.10 19.98
N GLN A 97 27.57 -5.40 19.89
CA GLN A 97 28.55 -6.47 19.69
C GLN A 97 28.63 -6.93 18.22
N LEU A 98 27.71 -6.50 17.36
CA LEU A 98 27.79 -6.77 15.93
C LEU A 98 28.91 -5.95 15.29
N SER A 99 29.76 -6.60 14.48
CA SER A 99 30.74 -5.89 13.66
C SER A 99 30.05 -4.93 12.68
N GLY A 100 30.73 -3.85 12.30
CA GLY A 100 30.18 -2.82 11.41
C GLY A 100 29.45 -3.37 10.17
N PRO A 101 30.05 -4.28 9.38
CA PRO A 101 29.41 -4.86 8.20
C PRO A 101 28.17 -5.73 8.52
N THR A 102 28.21 -6.53 9.59
CA THR A 102 27.09 -7.41 9.98
C THR A 102 25.91 -6.59 10.51
N LYS A 103 26.20 -5.59 11.33
CA LYS A 103 25.24 -4.60 11.82
C LYS A 103 24.54 -3.92 10.64
N LEU A 104 25.32 -3.42 9.69
CA LEU A 104 24.83 -2.74 8.50
C LEU A 104 23.93 -3.63 7.63
N ARG A 105 24.35 -4.87 7.38
CA ARG A 105 23.55 -5.84 6.63
C ARG A 105 22.21 -6.12 7.30
N ALA A 106 22.20 -6.28 8.63
CA ALA A 106 20.96 -6.47 9.38
C ALA A 106 20.00 -5.28 9.19
N LEU A 107 20.51 -4.05 9.22
CA LEU A 107 19.71 -2.83 9.03
C LEU A 107 19.12 -2.71 7.63
N LEU A 108 19.92 -2.99 6.59
CA LEU A 108 19.42 -2.95 5.21
C LEU A 108 18.34 -4.01 4.96
N LEU A 109 18.52 -5.21 5.52
CA LEU A 109 17.53 -6.27 5.44
C LEU A 109 16.24 -5.90 6.19
N LEU A 110 16.33 -5.26 7.36
CA LEU A 110 15.17 -4.73 8.07
C LEU A 110 14.44 -3.66 7.28
N LEU A 111 15.17 -2.70 6.70
CA LEU A 111 14.59 -1.61 5.91
C LEU A 111 13.87 -2.14 4.69
N LYS A 112 14.51 -3.04 3.93
CA LYS A 112 13.91 -3.69 2.77
C LYS A 112 12.64 -4.46 3.16
N ALA A 113 12.73 -5.27 4.23
CA ALA A 113 11.59 -6.00 4.76
C ALA A 113 10.44 -5.07 5.17
N HIS A 114 10.75 -3.98 5.85
CA HIS A 114 9.74 -3.06 6.37
C HIS A 114 9.00 -2.31 5.25
N TRP A 115 9.72 -1.85 4.22
CA TRP A 115 9.13 -1.14 3.09
C TRP A 115 8.20 -2.02 2.25
N ALA A 116 8.59 -3.27 2.01
CA ALA A 116 7.79 -4.15 1.16
C ALA A 116 6.43 -4.53 1.74
N TYR A 117 6.24 -4.40 3.06
CA TYR A 117 4.97 -4.72 3.70
C TYR A 117 4.18 -3.51 4.19
N GLY A 118 4.55 -2.30 3.77
CA GLY A 118 3.77 -1.09 4.06
C GLY A 118 3.42 -0.98 5.55
N GLU A 119 4.45 -0.90 6.39
CA GLU A 119 4.35 -0.70 7.84
C GLU A 119 3.97 -1.93 8.68
N ARG A 120 3.72 -3.10 8.07
CA ARG A 120 3.37 -4.33 8.81
C ARG A 120 4.28 -5.50 8.44
N PRO A 121 5.29 -5.87 9.24
CA PRO A 121 6.12 -7.03 8.92
C PRO A 121 5.26 -8.27 8.65
N PRO A 122 5.69 -9.18 7.76
CA PRO A 122 4.90 -10.34 7.42
C PRO A 122 4.58 -11.12 8.69
N PRO A 123 3.37 -11.65 8.85
CA PRO A 123 2.97 -12.40 10.05
C PRO A 123 3.61 -13.81 10.04
N VAL A 124 4.93 -13.90 9.95
CA VAL A 124 5.67 -15.15 10.14
C VAL A 124 5.90 -15.29 11.65
N ASP A 125 5.53 -16.44 12.23
CA ASP A 125 5.73 -16.68 13.65
C ASP A 125 7.22 -16.58 14.00
N GLY A 126 7.51 -15.81 15.06
CA GLY A 126 8.88 -15.42 15.46
C GLY A 126 9.44 -14.16 14.76
N LEU A 127 8.67 -13.51 13.87
CA LEU A 127 9.13 -12.37 13.05
C LEU A 127 8.05 -11.31 12.85
N CYS A 128 7.63 -10.62 13.91
CA CYS A 128 6.68 -9.51 13.77
C CYS A 128 7.11 -8.30 14.61
N LEU A 129 7.74 -7.29 13.99
CA LEU A 129 8.20 -6.00 14.58
C LEU A 129 7.12 -5.12 15.28
N LYS A 130 5.92 -5.68 15.53
CA LYS A 130 4.71 -5.19 16.23
C LYS A 130 3.56 -4.72 15.34
N SER A 131 2.46 -5.49 15.40
CA SER A 131 1.07 -5.01 15.67
C SER A 131 0.01 -6.13 15.80
N SER A 132 0.38 -7.42 15.94
CA SER A 132 -0.57 -8.53 16.13
C SER A 132 -0.18 -9.38 17.36
N PRO A 133 -1.14 -9.89 18.16
CA PRO A 133 -0.89 -10.59 19.43
C PRO A 133 -0.21 -11.97 19.32
N SER A 134 0.12 -12.48 18.12
CA SER A 134 0.63 -13.84 17.93
C SER A 134 2.09 -13.94 17.49
N GLY A 135 2.76 -12.82 17.16
CA GLY A 135 4.16 -12.84 16.71
C GLY A 135 5.08 -12.18 17.73
N HIS A 136 6.02 -12.95 18.31
CA HIS A 136 7.09 -12.39 19.14
C HIS A 136 8.31 -12.06 18.28
N VAL A 137 8.72 -10.78 18.23
CA VAL A 137 10.11 -10.46 17.92
C VAL A 137 10.96 -11.02 19.06
N PRO A 138 12.12 -11.64 18.79
CA PRO A 138 13.09 -11.88 19.85
C PRO A 138 13.36 -10.57 20.60
N GLU A 139 13.24 -10.58 21.93
CA GLU A 139 13.36 -9.37 22.76
C GLU A 139 14.65 -8.59 22.46
N GLN A 140 15.73 -9.31 22.16
CA GLN A 140 17.01 -8.72 21.75
C GLN A 140 16.93 -7.94 20.44
N ALA A 141 16.19 -8.43 19.44
CA ALA A 141 16.04 -7.74 18.16
C ALA A 141 15.16 -6.48 18.31
N GLU A 142 14.17 -6.51 19.20
CA GLU A 142 13.39 -5.31 19.55
C GLU A 142 14.26 -4.26 20.25
N ARG A 143 15.03 -4.65 21.26
CA ARG A 143 15.98 -3.76 21.94
C ARG A 143 16.99 -3.16 20.96
N ASN A 144 17.55 -3.98 20.08
CA ASN A 144 18.50 -3.53 19.05
C ASN A 144 17.89 -2.50 18.08
N LEU A 145 16.61 -2.63 17.74
CA LEU A 145 15.90 -1.65 16.91
C LEU A 145 15.66 -0.33 17.66
N VAL A 146 15.23 -0.41 18.92
CA VAL A 146 15.05 0.77 19.78
C VAL A 146 16.37 1.49 19.98
N ASP A 147 17.44 0.76 20.30
CA ASP A 147 18.79 1.31 20.49
C ASP A 147 19.30 1.98 19.22
N LEU A 148 19.05 1.40 18.05
CA LEU A 148 19.41 2.02 16.77
C LEU A 148 18.67 3.35 16.55
N ILE A 149 17.36 3.35 16.78
CA ILE A 149 16.52 4.53 16.60
C ILE A 149 16.91 5.63 17.60
N ALA A 150 17.22 5.24 18.84
CA ALA A 150 17.60 6.13 19.93
C ALA A 150 19.09 6.55 19.90
N ALA A 151 19.94 5.90 19.10
CA ALA A 151 21.36 6.19 19.04
C ALA A 151 21.60 7.64 18.61
N LYS A 152 22.17 8.41 19.54
CA LYS A 152 22.59 9.80 19.29
C LYS A 152 23.63 9.84 18.17
N PRO A 153 23.72 10.94 17.39
CA PRO A 153 24.76 11.11 16.37
C PRO A 153 26.17 10.79 16.90
N GLU A 154 26.48 11.23 18.11
CA GLU A 154 27.75 10.99 18.82
C GLU A 154 28.05 9.50 19.05
N GLN A 155 27.02 8.66 19.25
CA GLN A 155 27.20 7.22 19.40
C GLN A 155 27.42 6.54 18.05
N ARG A 156 26.95 7.15 16.95
CA ARG A 156 27.21 6.69 15.58
C ARG A 156 28.67 6.90 15.21
N ASP A 157 29.38 7.87 15.79
CA ASP A 157 30.80 8.17 15.53
C ASP A 157 31.76 7.01 15.88
N SER A 158 31.33 6.07 16.73
CA SER A 158 32.08 4.84 17.02
C SER A 158 32.09 3.82 15.86
N THR A 159 31.29 4.05 14.82
CA THR A 159 31.22 3.18 13.63
C THR A 159 32.32 3.54 12.64
N HIS A 160 32.87 2.53 11.95
CA HIS A 160 33.89 2.72 10.92
C HIS A 160 33.52 3.87 9.97
N PRO A 161 34.40 4.85 9.71
CA PRO A 161 34.08 6.06 8.95
C PRO A 161 33.49 5.78 7.57
N GLU A 162 33.94 4.70 6.94
CA GLU A 162 33.44 4.28 5.62
C GLU A 162 32.02 3.74 5.66
N LEU A 163 31.43 3.40 6.81
CA LEU A 163 30.06 2.89 6.95
C LEU A 163 29.08 3.97 7.44
N GLN A 164 29.59 5.13 7.88
CA GLN A 164 28.81 6.25 8.41
C GLN A 164 27.65 6.69 7.50
N PRO A 165 27.84 6.90 6.18
CA PRO A 165 26.74 7.38 5.33
C PRO A 165 25.56 6.41 5.27
N LEU A 166 25.84 5.10 5.17
CA LEU A 166 24.82 4.07 5.05
C LEU A 166 24.14 3.79 6.39
N LEU A 167 24.89 3.85 7.51
CA LEU A 167 24.30 3.76 8.84
C LEU A 167 23.39 4.97 9.13
N GLY A 168 23.80 6.18 8.76
CA GLY A 168 23.01 7.39 8.91
C GLY A 168 21.69 7.31 8.15
N VAL A 169 21.76 6.97 6.85
CA VAL A 169 20.57 6.76 6.01
C VAL A 169 19.69 5.68 6.59
N ALA A 170 20.25 4.55 7.02
CA ALA A 170 19.47 3.43 7.54
C ALA A 170 18.73 3.79 8.83
N ALA A 171 19.42 4.41 9.79
CA ALA A 171 18.83 4.80 11.07
C ALA A 171 17.74 5.86 10.90
N GLU A 172 17.95 6.85 10.03
CA GLU A 172 16.97 7.89 9.78
C GLU A 172 15.79 7.41 8.97
N THR A 173 16.03 6.53 8.01
CA THR A 173 14.94 5.88 7.28
C THR A 173 14.07 5.10 8.25
N ALA A 174 14.67 4.30 9.13
CA ALA A 174 13.95 3.55 10.15
C ALA A 174 13.16 4.49 11.07
N PHE A 175 13.79 5.55 11.58
CA PHE A 175 13.13 6.55 12.43
C PHE A 175 11.97 7.24 11.71
N SER A 176 12.20 7.75 10.49
CA SER A 176 11.20 8.45 9.69
C SER A 176 10.01 7.55 9.37
N THR A 177 10.28 6.27 9.10
CA THR A 177 9.24 5.29 8.83
C THR A 177 8.40 4.98 10.07
N VAL A 178 9.04 4.78 11.23
CA VAL A 178 8.32 4.57 12.50
C VAL A 178 7.47 5.80 12.83
N LEU A 179 8.02 7.00 12.66
CA LEU A 179 7.31 8.26 12.92
C LEU A 179 6.12 8.43 11.96
N ALA A 180 6.31 8.17 10.67
CA ALA A 180 5.25 8.17 9.65
C ALA A 180 4.14 7.17 9.99
N THR A 181 4.51 5.91 10.25
CA THR A 181 3.58 4.83 10.61
C THR A 181 2.75 5.18 11.84
N THR A 182 3.41 5.72 12.87
CA THR A 182 2.75 6.11 14.11
C THR A 182 1.77 7.25 13.85
N ALA A 183 2.20 8.28 13.11
CA ALA A 183 1.36 9.42 12.75
C ALA A 183 0.14 9.00 11.92
N VAL A 184 0.32 8.10 10.95
CA VAL A 184 -0.75 7.53 10.11
C VAL A 184 -1.71 6.68 10.94
N SER A 185 -1.19 5.82 11.80
CA SER A 185 -2.00 4.96 12.68
C SER A 185 -2.83 5.77 13.67
N SER A 186 -2.25 6.80 14.29
CA SER A 186 -2.96 7.75 15.15
C SER A 186 -4.05 8.52 14.40
N SER A 187 -3.79 8.89 13.14
CA SER A 187 -4.77 9.57 12.29
C SER A 187 -5.93 8.64 11.88
N SER A 188 -5.66 7.35 11.69
CA SER A 188 -6.68 6.36 11.28
C SER A 188 -7.62 5.91 12.41
N SER A 189 -7.11 5.89 13.65
CA SER A 189 -7.84 5.37 14.82
C SER A 189 -8.79 6.40 15.46
N GLY A 190 -8.55 7.70 15.26
CA GLY A 190 -9.37 8.78 15.82
C GLY A 190 -10.84 8.80 15.37
N GLY A 191 -11.23 8.02 14.35
CA GLY A 191 -12.59 8.02 13.82
C GLY A 191 -13.53 6.93 14.38
N ALA A 192 -13.04 5.92 15.09
CA ALA A 192 -13.82 4.71 15.35
C ALA A 192 -14.14 4.41 16.84
N THR A 193 -13.43 4.99 17.79
CA THR A 193 -13.66 4.70 19.22
C THR A 193 -14.36 5.87 19.91
N SER A 194 -15.66 5.73 20.10
CA SER A 194 -16.53 6.54 20.96
C SER A 194 -16.20 6.34 22.45
N SER A 195 -14.95 6.54 22.87
CA SER A 195 -14.62 6.63 24.29
C SER A 195 -14.74 8.08 24.74
N SER A 196 -15.71 8.34 25.62
CA SER A 196 -16.11 9.65 26.13
C SER A 196 -15.09 10.27 27.10
N GLY A 197 -13.83 10.47 26.68
CA GLY A 197 -12.75 10.97 27.54
C GLY A 197 -11.79 11.94 26.85
N ALA A 198 -11.21 12.85 27.63
CA ALA A 198 -10.26 13.88 27.21
C ALA A 198 -9.03 13.36 26.44
N SER A 199 -8.70 12.06 26.54
CA SER A 199 -7.60 11.44 25.78
C SER A 199 -7.80 11.44 24.25
N GLY A 200 -9.03 11.36 23.76
CA GLY A 200 -9.30 11.38 22.32
C GLY A 200 -9.00 12.75 21.67
N ALA A 201 -9.27 13.84 22.40
CA ALA A 201 -9.01 15.20 21.93
C ALA A 201 -7.50 15.51 21.88
N LEU A 202 -6.72 15.02 22.83
CA LEU A 202 -5.26 15.18 22.83
C LEU A 202 -4.58 14.44 21.68
N ALA A 203 -5.05 13.23 21.34
CA ALA A 203 -4.54 12.46 20.20
C ALA A 203 -4.86 13.12 18.83
N ALA A 204 -6.01 13.79 18.71
CA ALA A 204 -6.37 14.52 17.49
C ALA A 204 -5.55 15.81 17.29
N ILE A 205 -5.11 16.46 18.37
CA ILE A 205 -4.28 17.67 18.32
C ILE A 205 -2.82 17.34 17.97
N SER A 206 -2.31 16.16 18.34
CA SER A 206 -0.92 15.78 18.09
C SER A 206 -0.65 15.29 16.67
N ALA A 207 -1.64 14.75 15.96
CA ALA A 207 -1.44 14.13 14.65
C ALA A 207 -0.81 15.05 13.57
N PRO A 208 -1.24 16.32 13.39
CA PRO A 208 -0.61 17.21 12.41
C PRO A 208 0.86 17.51 12.70
N SER A 209 1.20 17.69 13.99
CA SER A 209 2.60 17.93 14.40
C SER A 209 3.49 16.70 14.16
N GLN A 210 2.95 15.49 14.37
CA GLN A 210 3.65 14.23 14.09
C GLN A 210 3.85 14.01 12.59
N LEU A 211 2.85 14.32 11.76
CA LEU A 211 2.96 14.24 10.30
C LEU A 211 3.99 15.24 9.74
N ASN A 212 4.05 16.45 10.28
CA ASN A 212 5.08 17.43 9.92
C ASN A 212 6.48 16.98 10.32
N ALA A 213 6.64 16.45 11.53
CA ALA A 213 7.92 15.89 11.98
C ALA A 213 8.33 14.68 11.12
N ALA A 214 7.38 13.81 10.74
CA ALA A 214 7.61 12.70 9.83
C ALA A 214 8.09 13.20 8.46
N ALA A 215 7.41 14.18 7.86
CA ALA A 215 7.78 14.74 6.56
C ALA A 215 9.20 15.31 6.58
N GLN A 216 9.54 16.12 7.59
CA GLN A 216 10.89 16.68 7.76
C GLN A 216 11.97 15.60 7.93
N ALA A 217 11.67 14.53 8.67
CA ALA A 217 12.59 13.43 8.87
C ALA A 217 12.84 12.68 7.54
N VAL A 218 11.78 12.40 6.77
CA VAL A 218 11.88 11.76 5.45
C VAL A 218 12.64 12.65 4.46
N ASP A 219 12.33 13.94 4.38
CA ASP A 219 13.04 14.91 3.53
C ASP A 219 14.54 14.92 3.84
N SER A 220 14.89 14.96 5.12
CA SER A 220 16.30 14.96 5.54
C SER A 220 17.00 13.64 5.14
N ALA A 221 16.30 12.51 5.20
CA ALA A 221 16.82 11.23 4.74
C ALA A 221 17.03 11.21 3.21
N ILE A 222 16.11 11.79 2.44
CA ILE A 222 16.23 11.93 0.97
C ILE A 222 17.47 12.75 0.62
N GLU A 223 17.65 13.91 1.25
CA GLU A 223 18.81 14.78 0.99
C GLU A 223 20.13 14.08 1.34
N ARG A 224 20.17 13.27 2.40
CA ARG A 224 21.36 12.47 2.72
C ARG A 224 21.62 11.34 1.72
N VAL A 225 20.58 10.67 1.22
CA VAL A 225 20.72 9.69 0.13
C VAL A 225 21.31 10.36 -1.12
N ARG A 226 20.79 11.54 -1.49
CA ARG A 226 21.29 12.32 -2.63
C ARG A 226 22.73 12.76 -2.42
N HIS A 227 23.04 13.35 -1.28
CA HIS A 227 24.36 13.85 -0.94
C HIS A 227 25.43 12.74 -0.91
N HIS A 228 25.05 11.54 -0.46
CA HIS A 228 25.96 10.40 -0.35
C HIS A 228 25.81 9.36 -1.46
N ARG A 229 25.10 9.65 -2.55
CA ARG A 229 24.76 8.68 -3.61
C ARG A 229 25.95 7.85 -4.09
N GLY A 230 27.08 8.49 -4.39
CA GLY A 230 28.29 7.80 -4.86
C GLY A 230 28.89 6.84 -3.84
N LYS A 231 28.96 7.25 -2.56
CA LYS A 231 29.46 6.41 -1.47
C LYS A 231 28.49 5.25 -1.18
N LEU A 232 27.19 5.53 -1.12
CA LEU A 232 26.14 4.53 -0.94
C LEU A 232 26.19 3.48 -2.05
N GLN A 233 26.38 3.90 -3.31
CA GLN A 233 26.52 2.98 -4.44
C GLN A 233 27.68 2.00 -4.24
N GLN A 234 28.85 2.50 -3.83
CA GLN A 234 30.04 1.67 -3.56
C GLN A 234 29.81 0.71 -2.39
N GLN A 235 29.23 1.21 -1.29
CA GLN A 235 28.95 0.42 -0.10
C GLN A 235 27.92 -0.69 -0.39
N LEU A 236 26.84 -0.36 -1.11
CA LEU A 236 25.79 -1.32 -1.47
C LEU A 236 26.31 -2.39 -2.43
N ALA A 237 27.20 -2.03 -3.37
CA ALA A 237 27.86 -2.99 -4.23
C ALA A 237 28.72 -3.99 -3.41
N GLY A 238 29.45 -3.51 -2.40
CA GLY A 238 30.30 -4.34 -1.54
C GLY A 238 29.53 -5.29 -0.60
N VAL A 239 28.25 -5.02 -0.32
CA VAL A 239 27.40 -5.89 0.52
C VAL A 239 26.82 -7.08 -0.27
N GLY A 240 27.13 -7.18 -1.58
CA GLY A 240 26.91 -8.38 -2.38
C GLY A 240 25.45 -8.64 -2.75
N GLY A 241 24.63 -7.61 -2.88
CA GLY A 241 23.25 -7.81 -3.25
C GLY A 241 22.65 -6.59 -3.89
N GLY A 242 22.12 -6.76 -5.11
CA GLY A 242 21.12 -5.87 -5.71
C GLY A 242 19.81 -5.83 -4.91
N LEU A 243 19.91 -5.86 -3.57
CA LEU A 243 18.81 -5.77 -2.64
C LEU A 243 18.16 -4.40 -2.75
N LEU A 244 18.98 -3.36 -2.84
CA LEU A 244 18.59 -1.95 -2.92
C LEU A 244 19.71 -1.13 -3.60
N THR A 245 19.36 -0.32 -4.61
CA THR A 245 20.23 0.73 -5.18
C THR A 245 19.94 2.07 -4.51
N PRO A 246 20.88 3.04 -4.47
CA PRO A 246 20.59 4.39 -3.98
C PRO A 246 19.37 5.03 -4.64
N GLN A 247 19.15 4.76 -5.92
CA GLN A 247 17.95 5.20 -6.65
C GLN A 247 16.69 4.54 -6.11
N GLN A 248 16.70 3.24 -5.83
CA GLN A 248 15.57 2.55 -5.22
C GLN A 248 15.31 3.07 -3.79
N LEU A 249 16.35 3.35 -2.98
CA LEU A 249 16.17 4.00 -1.68
C LEU A 249 15.51 5.37 -1.82
N GLU A 250 16.02 6.21 -2.73
CA GLU A 250 15.48 7.55 -2.98
C GLU A 250 14.01 7.49 -3.40
N MET A 251 13.68 6.60 -4.35
CA MET A 251 12.31 6.38 -4.80
C MET A 251 11.39 5.93 -3.66
N GLN A 252 11.81 4.98 -2.81
CA GLN A 252 11.01 4.51 -1.68
C GLN A 252 10.78 5.61 -0.63
N LEU A 253 11.81 6.42 -0.34
CA LEU A 253 11.68 7.56 0.57
C LEU A 253 10.74 8.63 -0.01
N LEU A 254 10.81 8.93 -1.31
CA LEU A 254 9.89 9.84 -1.98
C LEU A 254 8.44 9.31 -1.97
N ALA A 255 8.25 8.01 -2.19
CA ALA A 255 6.95 7.38 -2.08
C ALA A 255 6.37 7.51 -0.67
N MET A 256 7.20 7.28 0.35
CA MET A 256 6.83 7.45 1.76
C MET A 256 6.50 8.90 2.11
N LEU A 257 7.32 9.85 1.67
CA LEU A 257 7.06 11.29 1.81
C LEU A 257 5.69 11.64 1.21
N GLY A 258 5.42 11.13 0.01
CA GLY A 258 4.14 11.22 -0.67
C GLY A 258 2.97 10.72 0.17
N VAL A 259 3.11 9.57 0.83
CA VAL A 259 2.10 9.02 1.74
C VAL A 259 1.93 9.89 2.98
N VAL A 260 3.01 10.31 3.65
CA VAL A 260 2.95 11.20 4.82
C VAL A 260 2.19 12.48 4.48
N HIS A 261 2.53 13.12 3.37
CA HIS A 261 1.84 14.31 2.88
C HIS A 261 0.40 14.03 2.47
N MET A 262 0.08 12.86 1.91
CA MET A 262 -1.29 12.47 1.63
C MET A 262 -2.17 12.39 2.90
N TRP A 263 -1.60 11.93 4.01
CA TRP A 263 -2.29 11.96 5.31
C TRP A 263 -2.34 13.37 5.90
N GLY A 264 -1.27 14.16 5.76
CA GLY A 264 -1.22 15.57 6.16
C GLY A 264 -2.23 16.45 5.40
N ALA A 265 -2.51 16.14 4.14
CA ALA A 265 -3.49 16.83 3.30
C ALA A 265 -4.93 16.66 3.84
N THR A 266 -5.18 15.59 4.61
CA THR A 266 -6.49 15.27 5.16
C THR A 266 -6.35 14.83 6.63
N PRO A 267 -6.04 15.75 7.55
CA PRO A 267 -5.70 15.40 8.94
C PRO A 267 -6.90 14.86 9.73
N GLY A 268 -8.13 15.22 9.34
CA GLY A 268 -9.35 14.57 9.85
C GLY A 268 -9.58 13.15 9.30
N GLY A 269 -8.60 12.59 8.60
CA GLY A 269 -8.68 11.38 7.84
C GLY A 269 -9.10 11.62 6.38
N PRO A 270 -8.86 10.64 5.50
CA PRO A 270 -9.02 10.76 4.04
C PRO A 270 -10.43 11.17 3.60
N TYR A 271 -11.40 11.08 4.51
CA TYR A 271 -12.81 11.01 4.21
C TYR A 271 -13.68 11.83 5.17
N SER A 272 -13.16 12.84 5.86
CA SER A 272 -13.93 13.61 6.85
C SER A 272 -14.68 14.83 6.29
N GLY A 273 -14.62 15.09 4.98
CA GLY A 273 -15.15 16.33 4.39
C GLY A 273 -14.47 17.60 4.95
N GLY A 274 -13.34 17.45 5.64
CA GLY A 274 -12.54 18.56 6.15
C GLY A 274 -11.89 19.35 5.01
N ARG A 275 -11.46 20.57 5.32
CA ARG A 275 -10.63 21.35 4.38
C ARG A 275 -9.36 20.56 4.09
N VAL A 276 -9.07 20.43 2.80
CA VAL A 276 -7.82 19.86 2.32
C VAL A 276 -6.70 20.86 2.64
N ASP A 277 -5.61 20.38 3.23
CA ASP A 277 -4.39 21.18 3.32
C ASP A 277 -3.68 21.14 1.96
N GLU A 278 -3.85 22.22 1.18
CA GLU A 278 -3.31 22.35 -0.17
C GLU A 278 -1.79 22.24 -0.21
N ARG A 279 -1.09 22.71 0.84
CA ARG A 279 0.37 22.63 0.91
C ARG A 279 0.83 21.19 1.05
N HIS A 280 0.19 20.41 1.94
CA HIS A 280 0.49 18.99 2.04
C HIS A 280 0.11 18.24 0.77
N ALA A 281 -1.01 18.58 0.14
CA ALA A 281 -1.42 17.98 -1.13
C ALA A 281 -0.40 18.20 -2.24
N GLU A 282 0.05 19.44 -2.45
CA GLU A 282 1.05 19.79 -3.46
C GLU A 282 2.37 19.05 -3.21
N ALA A 283 2.89 19.10 -1.98
CA ALA A 283 4.12 18.40 -1.60
C ALA A 283 4.02 16.88 -1.82
N GLY A 284 2.87 16.29 -1.49
CA GLY A 284 2.61 14.86 -1.73
C GLY A 284 2.59 14.50 -3.22
N CYS A 285 1.98 15.35 -4.06
CA CYS A 285 1.98 15.18 -5.50
C CYS A 285 3.41 15.27 -6.06
N THR A 286 4.18 16.28 -5.67
CA THR A 286 5.57 16.45 -6.09
C THR A 286 6.43 15.24 -5.72
N ALA A 287 6.31 14.75 -4.49
CA ALA A 287 7.06 13.59 -4.02
C ALA A 287 6.70 12.31 -4.80
N LEU A 288 5.41 12.04 -5.03
CA LEU A 288 4.96 10.85 -5.78
C LEU A 288 5.32 10.92 -7.26
N CYS A 289 5.26 12.10 -7.89
CA CYS A 289 5.74 12.29 -9.26
C CYS A 289 7.26 12.05 -9.36
N ALA A 290 8.04 12.57 -8.43
CA ALA A 290 9.48 12.32 -8.40
C ALA A 290 9.80 10.82 -8.18
N ALA A 291 9.02 10.12 -7.35
CA ALA A 291 9.13 8.67 -7.22
C ALA A 291 8.79 7.93 -8.52
N LEU A 292 7.76 8.38 -9.24
CA LEU A 292 7.37 7.82 -10.56
C LEU A 292 8.48 7.99 -11.60
N ASP A 293 9.16 9.14 -11.62
CA ASP A 293 10.26 9.41 -12.55
C ASP A 293 11.49 8.54 -12.29
N LEU A 294 11.68 8.09 -11.05
CA LEU A 294 12.77 7.18 -10.66
C LEU A 294 12.42 5.70 -10.83
N SER A 295 11.15 5.37 -11.06
CA SER A 295 10.67 3.99 -11.16
C SER A 295 11.09 3.35 -12.48
N ASP A 296 11.70 2.17 -12.41
CA ASP A 296 12.17 1.37 -13.55
C ASP A 296 11.33 0.11 -13.80
N SER A 297 10.28 -0.11 -13.01
CA SER A 297 9.43 -1.29 -13.04
C SER A 297 7.96 -0.92 -13.18
N GLU A 298 7.26 -1.58 -14.10
CA GLU A 298 5.82 -1.40 -14.31
C GLU A 298 5.00 -1.76 -13.06
N ALA A 299 5.46 -2.71 -12.25
CA ALA A 299 4.82 -3.05 -10.98
C ALA A 299 4.90 -1.89 -9.97
N CYS A 300 6.10 -1.31 -9.83
CA CYS A 300 6.33 -0.16 -8.96
C CYS A 300 5.55 1.07 -9.46
N ARG A 301 5.60 1.34 -10.77
CA ARG A 301 4.83 2.40 -11.43
C ARG A 301 3.34 2.26 -11.15
N SER A 302 2.78 1.05 -11.26
CA SER A 302 1.36 0.81 -10.94
C SER A 302 1.02 1.19 -9.49
N GLY A 303 1.83 0.77 -8.52
CA GLY A 303 1.65 1.11 -7.11
C GLY A 303 1.68 2.62 -6.85
N LEU A 304 2.65 3.32 -7.45
CA LEU A 304 2.81 4.77 -7.32
C LEU A 304 1.67 5.56 -7.99
N LEU A 305 1.20 5.13 -9.18
CA LEU A 305 0.04 5.73 -9.85
C LEU A 305 -1.23 5.57 -9.00
N SER A 306 -1.43 4.40 -8.39
CA SER A 306 -2.52 4.16 -7.45
C SER A 306 -2.43 5.06 -6.21
N ALA A 307 -1.24 5.25 -5.65
CA ALA A 307 -1.02 6.17 -4.53
C ALA A 307 -1.30 7.63 -4.91
N LEU A 308 -0.80 8.10 -6.05
CA LEU A 308 -1.04 9.46 -6.53
C LEU A 308 -2.52 9.69 -6.85
N SER A 309 -3.21 8.71 -7.43
CA SER A 309 -4.66 8.76 -7.60
C SER A 309 -5.39 8.89 -6.26
N ASN A 310 -4.98 8.17 -5.22
CA ASN A 310 -5.56 8.31 -3.89
C ASN A 310 -5.45 9.75 -3.36
N LEU A 311 -4.30 10.40 -3.55
CA LEU A 311 -4.12 11.80 -3.19
C LEU A 311 -5.02 12.73 -4.03
N LEU A 312 -5.02 12.58 -5.35
CA LEU A 312 -5.83 13.41 -6.24
C LEU A 312 -7.34 13.32 -5.94
N ARG A 313 -7.83 12.14 -5.52
CA ARG A 313 -9.22 12.01 -5.06
C ARG A 313 -9.52 12.79 -3.79
N ARG A 314 -8.56 12.87 -2.86
CA ARG A 314 -8.71 13.62 -1.60
C ARG A 314 -8.80 15.13 -1.85
N VAL A 315 -8.12 15.63 -2.88
CA VAL A 315 -8.12 17.06 -3.24
C VAL A 315 -9.23 17.43 -4.24
N GLY A 316 -10.08 16.47 -4.63
CA GLY A 316 -11.19 16.70 -5.56
C GLY A 316 -10.82 16.65 -7.05
N ALA A 317 -9.57 16.32 -7.40
CA ALA A 317 -9.10 16.16 -8.79
C ALA A 317 -9.47 14.78 -9.37
N VAL A 318 -10.77 14.47 -9.40
CA VAL A 318 -11.31 13.14 -9.73
C VAL A 318 -10.97 12.68 -11.16
N ASP A 319 -11.00 13.59 -12.14
CA ASP A 319 -10.66 13.28 -13.53
C ASP A 319 -9.21 12.82 -13.70
N GLN A 320 -8.28 13.54 -13.05
CA GLN A 320 -6.87 13.19 -13.07
C GLN A 320 -6.64 11.87 -12.33
N ALA A 321 -7.32 11.67 -11.19
CA ALA A 321 -7.27 10.41 -10.45
C ALA A 321 -7.75 9.21 -11.26
N GLU A 322 -8.80 9.36 -12.07
CA GLU A 322 -9.27 8.32 -12.99
C GLU A 322 -8.21 8.01 -14.06
N ALA A 323 -7.65 9.04 -14.70
CA ALA A 323 -6.62 8.86 -15.72
C ALA A 323 -5.39 8.10 -15.17
N LEU A 324 -4.95 8.44 -13.95
CA LEU A 324 -3.86 7.71 -13.29
C LEU A 324 -4.23 6.26 -12.96
N LEU A 325 -5.47 5.97 -12.56
CA LEU A 325 -5.90 4.60 -12.28
C LEU A 325 -5.99 3.75 -13.56
N ARG A 326 -6.41 4.34 -14.69
CA ARG A 326 -6.32 3.66 -15.99
C ARG A 326 -4.86 3.34 -16.34
N GLY A 327 -3.95 4.30 -16.11
CA GLY A 327 -2.50 4.06 -16.24
C GLY A 327 -1.97 2.97 -15.30
N SER A 328 -2.47 2.92 -14.06
CA SER A 328 -2.10 1.92 -13.04
C SER A 328 -2.55 0.52 -13.44
N VAL A 329 -3.77 0.37 -13.99
CA VAL A 329 -4.26 -0.91 -14.55
C VAL A 329 -3.38 -1.35 -15.71
N ALA A 330 -3.07 -0.46 -16.65
CA ALA A 330 -2.21 -0.77 -17.80
C ALA A 330 -0.79 -1.18 -17.37
N ALA A 331 -0.20 -0.48 -16.39
CA ALA A 331 1.11 -0.82 -15.84
C ALA A 331 1.10 -2.18 -15.12
N ALA A 332 0.05 -2.48 -14.34
CA ALA A 332 -0.08 -3.79 -13.69
C ALA A 332 -0.21 -4.94 -14.70
N GLN A 333 -0.97 -4.74 -15.78
CA GLN A 333 -1.09 -5.69 -16.88
C GLN A 333 0.24 -5.90 -17.60
N ALA A 334 0.98 -4.81 -17.87
CA ALA A 334 2.31 -4.89 -18.47
C ALA A 334 3.32 -5.63 -17.57
N ALA A 335 3.16 -5.51 -16.24
CA ALA A 335 3.95 -6.24 -15.26
C ALA A 335 3.55 -7.72 -15.13
N GLY A 336 2.37 -8.13 -15.62
CA GLY A 336 1.82 -9.47 -15.39
C GLY A 336 1.52 -9.74 -13.91
N ASP A 337 1.09 -8.71 -13.18
CA ASP A 337 0.83 -8.79 -11.74
C ASP A 337 -0.68 -8.70 -11.44
N ASP A 338 -1.29 -9.85 -11.17
CA ASP A 338 -2.74 -9.94 -10.95
C ASP A 338 -3.18 -9.19 -9.69
N PHE A 339 -2.31 -9.08 -8.68
CA PHE A 339 -2.64 -8.38 -7.44
C PHE A 339 -2.70 -6.87 -7.66
N LEU A 340 -1.70 -6.32 -8.35
CA LEU A 340 -1.67 -4.91 -8.70
C LEU A 340 -2.82 -4.57 -9.65
N GLU A 341 -3.13 -5.44 -10.62
CA GLU A 341 -4.26 -5.25 -11.53
C GLU A 341 -5.58 -5.25 -10.75
N LEU A 342 -5.80 -6.25 -9.87
CA LEU A 342 -6.97 -6.34 -9.01
C LEU A 342 -7.14 -5.09 -8.13
N ASN A 343 -6.05 -4.61 -7.51
CA ASN A 343 -6.09 -3.45 -6.64
C ASN A 343 -6.41 -2.16 -7.42
N ALA A 344 -5.75 -1.94 -8.55
CA ALA A 344 -5.97 -0.79 -9.42
C ALA A 344 -7.37 -0.81 -10.05
N ALA A 345 -7.83 -1.97 -10.55
CA ALA A 345 -9.16 -2.14 -11.12
C ALA A 345 -10.25 -1.92 -10.07
N SER A 346 -10.08 -2.45 -8.85
CA SER A 346 -11.02 -2.21 -7.74
C SER A 346 -11.12 -0.73 -7.38
N ALA A 347 -9.99 -0.01 -7.38
CA ALA A 347 -9.97 1.43 -7.13
C ALA A 347 -10.63 2.23 -8.28
N LEU A 348 -10.38 1.85 -9.53
CA LEU A 348 -10.96 2.48 -10.72
C LEU A 348 -12.48 2.28 -10.79
N ILE A 349 -12.96 1.06 -10.52
CA ILE A 349 -14.39 0.78 -10.42
C ILE A 349 -15.05 1.74 -9.43
N ALA A 350 -14.47 1.88 -8.23
CA ALA A 350 -15.01 2.77 -7.19
C ALA A 350 -15.04 4.24 -7.62
N VAL A 351 -14.10 4.69 -8.47
CA VAL A 351 -14.12 6.03 -9.06
C VAL A 351 -15.23 6.14 -10.12
N LEU A 352 -15.26 5.23 -11.09
CA LEU A 352 -16.23 5.26 -12.19
C LEU A 352 -17.67 5.21 -11.68
N THR A 353 -18.00 4.30 -10.77
CA THR A 353 -19.36 4.15 -10.26
C THR A 353 -19.82 5.31 -9.37
N SER A 354 -18.91 6.19 -8.96
CA SER A 354 -19.21 7.39 -8.19
C SER A 354 -19.49 8.62 -9.05
N ARG A 355 -19.30 8.51 -10.37
CA ARG A 355 -19.54 9.60 -11.33
C ARG A 355 -20.89 9.43 -12.00
N ASP A 356 -21.49 10.54 -12.39
CA ASP A 356 -22.57 10.51 -13.37
C ASP A 356 -22.02 10.19 -14.76
N GLY A 357 -22.78 9.43 -15.54
CA GLY A 357 -22.48 9.14 -16.93
C GLY A 357 -21.42 8.07 -17.18
N TRP A 358 -21.08 7.27 -16.18
CA TRP A 358 -20.20 6.11 -16.36
C TRP A 358 -20.84 5.06 -17.28
N ARG A 359 -20.01 4.23 -17.93
CA ARG A 359 -20.48 3.21 -18.88
C ARG A 359 -20.41 1.82 -18.26
N TYR A 360 -21.45 1.01 -18.50
CA TYR A 360 -21.51 -0.37 -18.02
C TYR A 360 -20.30 -1.20 -18.46
N GLY A 361 -19.91 -1.09 -19.73
CA GLY A 361 -18.80 -1.86 -20.31
C GLY A 361 -17.47 -1.61 -19.60
N ASP A 362 -17.18 -0.35 -19.25
CA ASP A 362 -15.95 0.03 -18.56
C ASP A 362 -15.84 -0.70 -17.22
N VAL A 363 -16.88 -0.64 -16.38
CA VAL A 363 -16.87 -1.29 -15.06
C VAL A 363 -16.96 -2.81 -15.17
N ALA A 364 -17.71 -3.35 -16.14
CA ALA A 364 -17.82 -4.79 -16.35
C ALA A 364 -16.46 -5.42 -16.71
N SER A 365 -15.68 -4.79 -17.60
CA SER A 365 -14.35 -5.28 -17.96
C SER A 365 -13.37 -5.28 -16.79
N LEU A 366 -13.40 -4.24 -15.94
CA LEU A 366 -12.57 -4.16 -14.73
C LEU A 366 -13.00 -5.18 -13.67
N LEU A 367 -14.30 -5.43 -13.54
CA LEU A 367 -14.81 -6.46 -12.62
C LEU A 367 -14.41 -7.86 -13.08
N GLU A 368 -14.43 -8.13 -14.40
CA GLU A 368 -13.94 -9.38 -14.96
C GLU A 368 -12.46 -9.58 -14.64
N ALA A 369 -11.62 -8.56 -14.88
CA ALA A 369 -10.21 -8.57 -14.49
C ALA A 369 -10.03 -8.84 -12.99
N SER A 370 -10.80 -8.15 -12.15
CA SER A 370 -10.78 -8.36 -10.69
C SER A 370 -11.15 -9.80 -10.30
N ASN A 371 -12.20 -10.36 -10.89
CA ASN A 371 -12.63 -11.73 -10.63
C ASN A 371 -11.62 -12.78 -11.12
N ARG A 372 -10.85 -12.47 -12.17
CA ARG A 372 -9.75 -13.31 -12.66
C ARG A 372 -8.57 -13.34 -11.67
N GLY A 373 -8.16 -12.18 -11.15
CA GLY A 373 -7.01 -12.07 -10.24
C GLY A 373 -7.30 -12.53 -8.81
N LEU A 374 -8.55 -12.45 -8.36
CA LEU A 374 -8.97 -12.86 -7.01
C LEU A 374 -8.49 -14.29 -6.66
N PRO A 375 -8.85 -15.37 -7.40
CA PRO A 375 -8.40 -16.73 -7.08
C PRO A 375 -6.87 -16.87 -6.88
N GLY A 376 -6.07 -16.20 -7.71
CA GLY A 376 -4.60 -16.22 -7.62
C GLY A 376 -4.03 -15.49 -6.40
N CYS A 377 -4.72 -14.46 -5.92
CA CYS A 377 -4.28 -13.67 -4.77
C CYS A 377 -4.69 -14.28 -3.41
N LYS A 378 -5.77 -15.07 -3.37
CA LYS A 378 -6.33 -15.65 -2.13
C LYS A 378 -5.30 -16.40 -1.25
N PRO A 379 -4.41 -17.25 -1.80
CA PRO A 379 -3.54 -18.09 -0.97
C PRO A 379 -2.56 -17.30 -0.11
N TRP A 380 -2.09 -16.14 -0.58
CA TRP A 380 -1.02 -15.38 0.08
C TRP A 380 -1.47 -14.02 0.64
N LEU A 381 -2.57 -13.43 0.16
CA LEU A 381 -3.10 -12.17 0.72
C LEU A 381 -3.68 -12.34 2.14
N ILE A 382 -3.39 -11.38 3.02
CA ILE A 382 -3.87 -11.37 4.41
C ILE A 382 -5.40 -11.29 4.42
N GLY A 383 -6.06 -12.05 5.29
CA GLY A 383 -7.53 -12.21 5.34
C GLY A 383 -8.34 -10.91 5.23
N PRO A 384 -8.00 -9.83 5.99
CA PRO A 384 -8.70 -8.55 5.87
C PRO A 384 -8.51 -7.85 4.51
N ALA A 385 -7.30 -7.87 3.94
CA ALA A 385 -7.02 -7.28 2.62
C ALA A 385 -7.77 -8.04 1.52
N TRP A 386 -7.71 -9.37 1.55
CA TRP A 386 -8.47 -10.25 0.68
C TRP A 386 -9.98 -10.00 0.76
N SER A 387 -10.53 -9.94 1.98
CA SER A 387 -11.97 -9.74 2.19
C SER A 387 -12.42 -8.38 1.65
N ASN A 388 -11.64 -7.32 1.88
CA ASN A 388 -11.91 -5.99 1.33
C ASN A 388 -11.97 -6.01 -0.21
N LEU A 389 -10.98 -6.60 -0.88
CA LEU A 389 -10.97 -6.69 -2.36
C LEU A 389 -12.16 -7.50 -2.88
N ARG A 390 -12.44 -8.66 -2.27
CA ARG A 390 -13.59 -9.49 -2.63
C ARG A 390 -14.92 -8.75 -2.44
N ASP A 391 -15.07 -8.02 -1.35
CA ASP A 391 -16.31 -7.30 -1.04
C ASP A 391 -16.51 -6.13 -2.00
N ARG A 392 -15.44 -5.44 -2.42
CA ARG A 392 -15.49 -4.43 -3.50
C ARG A 392 -15.95 -5.01 -4.83
N ALA A 393 -15.41 -6.16 -5.24
CA ALA A 393 -15.85 -6.85 -6.44
C ALA A 393 -17.34 -7.23 -6.37
N ARG A 394 -17.81 -7.76 -5.23
CA ARG A 394 -19.23 -8.07 -5.00
C ARG A 394 -20.13 -6.84 -5.04
N LEU A 395 -19.67 -5.71 -4.51
CA LEU A 395 -20.42 -4.45 -4.57
C LEU A 395 -20.57 -3.97 -6.01
N ALA A 396 -19.51 -4.05 -6.80
CA ALA A 396 -19.53 -3.74 -8.23
C ALA A 396 -20.48 -4.67 -9.01
N GLU A 397 -20.44 -5.97 -8.72
CA GLU A 397 -21.34 -6.95 -9.32
C GLU A 397 -22.82 -6.64 -9.02
N LYS A 398 -23.12 -6.28 -7.77
CA LYS A 398 -24.47 -5.84 -7.36
C LYS A 398 -24.89 -4.58 -8.09
N ALA A 399 -24.01 -3.59 -8.22
CA ALA A 399 -24.28 -2.34 -8.93
C ALA A 399 -24.58 -2.60 -10.41
N LEU A 400 -23.75 -3.40 -11.10
CA LEU A 400 -23.98 -3.80 -12.48
C LEU A 400 -25.31 -4.57 -12.65
N SER A 401 -25.59 -5.51 -11.75
CA SER A 401 -26.84 -6.28 -11.75
C SER A 401 -28.07 -5.40 -11.49
N GLN A 402 -27.94 -4.37 -10.66
CA GLN A 402 -28.98 -3.36 -10.45
C GLN A 402 -29.21 -2.55 -11.73
N MET A 403 -28.16 -2.07 -12.38
CA MET A 403 -28.28 -1.30 -13.63
C MET A 403 -28.93 -2.10 -14.77
N ARG A 404 -28.57 -3.38 -14.91
CA ARG A 404 -29.24 -4.29 -15.87
C ARG A 404 -30.74 -4.42 -15.60
N ARG A 405 -31.14 -4.48 -14.32
CA ARG A 405 -32.56 -4.59 -13.93
C ARG A 405 -33.32 -3.27 -14.11
N THR A 406 -32.69 -2.14 -13.81
CA THR A 406 -33.32 -0.81 -13.89
C THR A 406 -33.39 -0.31 -15.34
N TYR A 407 -32.39 -0.60 -16.17
CA TYR A 407 -32.25 -0.08 -17.54
C TYR A 407 -32.04 -1.19 -18.58
N PRO A 408 -32.91 -2.22 -18.66
CA PRO A 408 -32.64 -3.44 -19.43
C PRO A 408 -32.37 -3.21 -20.92
N ALA A 409 -32.97 -2.18 -21.52
CA ALA A 409 -32.81 -1.86 -22.94
C ALA A 409 -31.61 -0.95 -23.26
N THR A 410 -31.11 -0.19 -22.28
CA THR A 410 -30.16 0.91 -22.53
C THR A 410 -28.88 0.84 -21.70
N TYR A 411 -28.79 -0.06 -20.71
CA TYR A 411 -27.66 -0.08 -19.78
C TYR A 411 -26.28 -0.24 -20.47
N ALA A 412 -26.23 -0.92 -21.61
CA ALA A 412 -24.99 -1.18 -22.33
C ALA A 412 -24.56 -0.02 -23.25
N SER A 413 -25.51 0.80 -23.71
CA SER A 413 -25.28 1.81 -24.75
C SER A 413 -25.33 3.25 -24.23
N GLN A 414 -25.96 3.48 -23.07
CA GLN A 414 -26.13 4.82 -22.52
C GLN A 414 -25.21 5.07 -21.31
N PRO A 415 -24.78 6.33 -21.11
CA PRO A 415 -24.24 6.77 -19.83
C PRO A 415 -25.23 6.47 -18.72
N LEU A 416 -24.78 5.79 -17.67
CA LEU A 416 -25.62 5.39 -16.56
C LEU A 416 -25.65 6.49 -15.50
N PRO A 417 -26.77 6.66 -14.79
CA PRO A 417 -26.78 7.50 -13.60
C PRO A 417 -25.86 6.87 -12.56
N MET A 418 -25.37 7.71 -11.67
CA MET A 418 -24.64 7.26 -10.50
C MET A 418 -25.50 6.26 -9.69
N CYS A 419 -24.95 5.06 -9.39
CA CYS A 419 -25.67 3.96 -8.74
C CYS A 419 -26.13 4.23 -7.30
N SER A 420 -25.63 5.31 -6.71
CA SER A 420 -25.85 5.74 -5.34
C SER A 420 -25.49 7.21 -5.28
N ALA A 421 -26.24 8.06 -4.56
CA ALA A 421 -25.74 9.39 -4.15
C ALA A 421 -24.27 9.22 -3.78
N PRO A 422 -23.33 10.00 -4.38
CA PRO A 422 -21.94 9.60 -4.51
C PRO A 422 -21.59 9.07 -3.14
N THR A 423 -21.30 7.78 -2.99
CA THR A 423 -20.63 7.37 -1.77
C THR A 423 -19.30 8.02 -2.00
N PRO A 424 -19.10 9.25 -1.47
CA PRO A 424 -17.88 9.93 -1.71
C PRO A 424 -16.91 8.91 -1.13
N ASN A 425 -15.90 8.49 -1.89
CA ASN A 425 -14.79 7.75 -1.31
C ASN A 425 -14.03 8.71 -0.38
N THR A 426 -14.76 9.48 0.44
CA THR A 426 -14.57 10.81 1.05
C THR A 426 -15.68 11.19 2.04
N SER A 427 -16.66 10.32 2.35
CA SER A 427 -17.48 10.45 3.56
C SER A 427 -17.06 9.35 4.54
N PRO A 428 -16.91 9.63 5.85
CA PRO A 428 -16.87 8.56 6.82
C PRO A 428 -18.18 7.80 6.66
N ALA A 429 -18.25 6.52 7.06
CA ALA A 429 -19.51 5.76 7.05
C ALA A 429 -20.64 6.72 7.43
N SER A 430 -21.60 6.98 6.53
CA SER A 430 -22.42 8.22 6.52
C SER A 430 -23.20 8.49 7.81
N ARG A 431 -23.17 7.56 8.77
CA ARG A 431 -23.52 7.72 10.17
C ARG A 431 -22.64 8.69 10.97
N VAL A 432 -21.41 9.01 10.54
CA VAL A 432 -20.48 9.90 11.29
C VAL A 432 -20.42 11.30 10.68
N ALA A 433 -20.37 11.47 9.35
CA ALA A 433 -20.42 12.82 8.74
C ALA A 433 -21.78 13.49 8.88
N LYS A 434 -22.88 12.73 8.88
CA LYS A 434 -24.21 13.28 9.21
C LYS A 434 -24.33 13.79 10.65
N LYS A 435 -23.33 13.58 11.50
CA LYS A 435 -23.33 14.03 12.89
C LYS A 435 -22.42 15.21 13.15
N ILE A 436 -21.68 15.73 12.17
CA ILE A 436 -21.03 17.04 12.31
C ILE A 436 -22.11 18.11 12.14
N GLY A 437 -22.76 18.44 13.25
CA GLY A 437 -23.73 19.54 13.31
C GLY A 437 -23.19 20.72 14.10
N THR A 438 -23.84 21.86 13.95
CA THR A 438 -23.62 23.03 14.79
C THR A 438 -24.51 22.92 16.03
N CYS A 439 -23.91 23.00 17.23
CA CYS A 439 -24.68 22.99 18.46
C CYS A 439 -25.57 24.23 18.51
N SER A 440 -26.88 24.05 18.66
CA SER A 440 -27.87 25.14 18.73
C SER A 440 -27.69 26.06 19.95
N GLY A 441 -26.91 25.65 20.96
CA GLY A 441 -26.64 26.47 22.14
C GLY A 441 -25.32 27.25 22.06
N CYS A 442 -24.20 26.59 21.75
CA CYS A 442 -22.90 27.25 21.75
C CYS A 442 -22.35 27.62 20.36
N GLY A 443 -23.05 27.26 19.27
CA GLY A 443 -22.63 27.56 17.90
C GLY A 443 -21.38 26.80 17.41
N LYS A 444 -20.75 25.99 18.25
CA LYS A 444 -19.57 25.19 17.89
C LYS A 444 -19.97 23.91 17.16
N HIS A 445 -19.06 23.39 16.34
CA HIS A 445 -19.27 22.18 15.55
C HIS A 445 -18.84 20.95 16.35
N PHE A 446 -19.66 19.90 16.36
CA PHE A 446 -19.35 18.65 17.08
C PHE A 446 -19.71 17.45 16.23
N HIS A 447 -18.92 16.38 16.34
CA HIS A 447 -19.15 15.09 15.67
C HIS A 447 -20.30 14.28 16.29
N GLU A 448 -20.74 14.64 17.48
CA GLU A 448 -21.89 14.04 18.15
C GLU A 448 -22.71 15.13 18.83
N LEU A 449 -23.84 15.46 18.22
CA LEU A 449 -24.87 16.24 18.87
C LEU A 449 -26.04 15.34 19.28
N LYS A 450 -26.63 15.62 20.43
CA LYS A 450 -27.86 14.99 20.91
C LYS A 450 -29.03 15.87 20.48
N PHE A 451 -30.05 15.28 19.86
CA PHE A 451 -31.29 15.98 19.55
C PHE A 451 -31.96 16.47 20.84
N CYS A 452 -32.60 17.65 20.83
CA CYS A 452 -33.40 18.12 21.96
C CYS A 452 -34.49 17.10 22.24
N ALA A 453 -34.56 16.61 23.48
CA ALA A 453 -35.57 15.64 23.88
C ALA A 453 -37.01 16.15 23.71
N ARG A 454 -37.21 17.48 23.70
CA ARG A 454 -38.51 18.13 23.50
C ARG A 454 -38.87 18.28 22.01
N CYS A 455 -38.09 19.05 21.25
CA CYS A 455 -38.47 19.42 19.89
C CYS A 455 -37.93 18.49 18.79
N GLN A 456 -36.96 17.63 19.09
CA GLN A 456 -36.25 16.74 18.16
C GLN A 456 -35.61 17.41 16.92
N ALA A 457 -35.74 18.73 16.75
CA ALA A 457 -35.19 19.49 15.64
C ALA A 457 -33.83 20.13 15.99
N ALA A 458 -33.69 20.70 17.19
CA ALA A 458 -32.44 21.30 17.65
C ALA A 458 -31.44 20.24 18.12
N MET A 459 -30.15 20.51 18.00
CA MET A 459 -29.07 19.57 18.30
C MET A 459 -28.04 20.21 19.25
N TYR A 460 -27.64 19.50 20.32
CA TYR A 460 -26.80 20.04 21.38
C TYR A 460 -25.60 19.16 21.71
N CYS A 461 -24.45 19.78 22.00
CA CYS A 461 -23.23 19.06 22.38
C CYS A 461 -23.25 18.56 23.84
N SER A 462 -24.12 19.12 24.68
CA SER A 462 -24.27 18.77 26.09
C SER A 462 -25.67 19.10 26.60
N ARG A 463 -26.06 18.50 27.74
CA ARG A 463 -27.29 18.86 28.46
C ARG A 463 -27.29 20.32 28.90
N ALA A 464 -26.12 20.89 29.22
CA ALA A 464 -26.01 22.30 29.62
C ALA A 464 -26.32 23.25 28.45
N CYS A 465 -25.82 22.95 27.24
CA CYS A 465 -26.19 23.70 26.03
C CYS A 465 -27.67 23.53 25.68
N GLN A 466 -28.25 22.36 25.94
CA GLN A 466 -29.68 22.15 25.76
C GLN A 466 -30.52 22.96 26.76
N ALA A 467 -30.16 22.97 28.03
CA ALA A 467 -30.92 23.67 29.09
C ALA A 467 -30.87 25.19 28.96
N SER A 468 -29.79 25.74 28.41
CA SER A 468 -29.63 27.19 28.20
C SER A 468 -30.35 27.73 26.97
N SER A 469 -30.68 26.87 26.00
CA SER A 469 -31.10 27.30 24.66
C SER A 469 -32.39 26.64 24.14
N CYS A 470 -32.84 25.53 24.74
CA CYS A 470 -34.13 24.90 24.40
C CYS A 470 -35.21 25.48 25.35
N PRO A 471 -36.12 26.35 24.87
CA PRO A 471 -37.17 26.98 25.69
C PRO A 471 -38.18 26.00 26.31
#